data_AF-A0AAW0YQ02-F1
#
_entry.id   AF-A0AAW0YQ02-F1
#
_cell.length_a   1.000
_cell.length_b   1.000
_cell.length_c   1.000
_cell.angle_alpha   90.00
_cell.angle_beta   90.00
_cell.angle_gamma   90.00
#
_symmetry.space_group_name_H-M   'P 1'
#
loop_
_entity.id
_entity.type
_entity.pdbx_description
1 polymer ?
#
loop_
_entity_poly.entity_id
_entity_poly.type
_entity_poly.pdbx_seq_one_letter_code
_entity_poly.pdbx_strand_id
1 'polypeptide(L)'
;MALPPRLRPMYRRARALTQTILGPSSPTSPLPLPQASCSVSVTAGRRSHSTKLDGLSSRFVFPSGLYPFLVIWLTIVILLIRQQYYLPSSPSMISCTASPWDDWPPDTCGVNGTDCVEDLTGIDGKEFRCMGGCKETTLGNPRWIGDEKVDRVPLIVGGGDGQRTYRADSWVCASAIHSSLISPTLGGCVTFHALPYRFGFSDFVSSDSHGLQSTAFQPFYPGAFRLSSLPSTGCLDIHYIMTGFNAFCLSITTVLLRPPQPLLFTILLVMGYFQIVLFSDAPSYPPNWEQIFARLVPVLVTGYWAWKISFRTTMQGFKDLALEQAFWQGAGYWIGIESSTIFARLPISRLGYDALDPAGVTALTIIVVIVVIIALVQAWEMRKLGFLRYYLIRYLPLVPILIILAFIPGYTLRVHHYLLALIAIPVLSLPNRISLFFQAFMLGLFLDGVGRWGWAGIIEQTASLLGDANAGTLVPIFFANTTSSDLLQFSPIADIDKVYNVSSYSMLIDDIQYFSNYPNDTLDLSSLYLAEGVNHYFRLAYIANGSSLDFSDPVTRWSNGSWGDYGFG
;
A
#
# COMPACT_ATOMS: atom_id res chain seq x y z
N MET A 1 16.12 53.29 6.14
CA MET A 1 15.07 54.17 6.73
C MET A 1 15.03 53.93 8.23
N ALA A 2 15.30 54.94 9.06
CA ALA A 2 15.28 54.77 10.51
C ALA A 2 13.83 54.70 11.02
N LEU A 3 13.50 53.68 11.83
CA LEU A 3 12.19 53.53 12.46
C LEU A 3 11.85 54.79 13.30
N PRO A 4 10.61 55.33 13.19
CA PRO A 4 10.13 56.45 14.00
C PRO A 4 10.39 56.21 15.49
N PRO A 5 10.79 57.23 16.27
CA PRO A 5 11.12 57.07 17.70
C PRO A 5 10.02 56.38 18.51
N ARG A 6 8.75 56.65 18.18
CA ARG A 6 7.56 56.06 18.83
C ARG A 6 7.40 54.55 18.55
N LEU A 7 7.92 54.04 17.43
CA LEU A 7 7.82 52.63 17.04
C LEU A 7 8.99 51.78 17.54
N ARG A 8 10.11 52.40 17.96
CA ARG A 8 11.29 51.70 18.50
C ARG A 8 10.99 50.80 19.72
N PRO A 9 10.23 51.22 20.75
CA PRO A 9 9.93 50.34 21.90
C PRO A 9 9.04 49.16 21.51
N MET A 10 8.03 49.38 20.65
CA MET A 10 7.18 48.30 20.13
C MET A 10 7.99 47.30 19.32
N TYR A 11 8.85 47.77 18.42
CA TYR A 11 9.75 46.92 17.64
C TYR A 11 10.71 46.11 18.51
N ARG A 12 11.28 46.72 19.57
CA ARG A 12 12.16 46.00 20.52
C ARG A 12 11.40 44.90 21.28
N ARG A 13 10.19 45.19 21.76
CA ARG A 13 9.32 44.19 22.43
C ARG A 13 8.95 43.06 21.47
N ALA A 14 8.52 43.38 20.25
CA ALA A 14 8.20 42.40 19.23
C ALA A 14 9.41 41.53 18.90
N ARG A 15 10.59 42.12 18.67
CA ARG A 15 11.84 41.38 18.40
C ARG A 15 12.25 40.48 19.56
N ALA A 16 12.16 40.96 20.80
CA ALA A 16 12.46 40.17 21.98
C ALA A 16 11.51 38.99 22.12
N LEU A 17 10.21 39.20 21.90
CA LEU A 17 9.21 38.13 21.88
C LEU A 17 9.49 37.13 20.75
N THR A 18 9.80 37.60 19.54
CA THR A 18 10.13 36.73 18.40
C THR A 18 11.38 35.90 18.69
N GLN A 19 12.42 36.47 19.29
CA GLN A 19 13.61 35.72 19.70
C GLN A 19 13.29 34.71 20.82
N THR A 20 12.39 35.07 21.73
CA THR A 20 11.91 34.20 22.81
C THR A 20 10.96 33.11 22.32
N ILE A 21 10.44 33.17 21.10
CA ILE A 21 9.56 32.12 20.54
C ILE A 21 10.27 31.30 19.48
N LEU A 22 10.99 31.95 18.56
CA LEU A 22 11.57 31.34 17.37
C LEU A 22 13.10 31.16 17.44
N GLY A 23 13.74 31.70 18.47
CA GLY A 23 15.19 31.64 18.64
C GLY A 23 15.96 32.71 17.85
N PRO A 24 17.28 32.53 17.67
CA PRO A 24 18.14 33.44 16.92
C PRO A 24 17.62 33.73 15.50
N SER A 25 17.94 34.93 14.98
CA SER A 25 17.51 35.34 13.63
C SER A 25 18.26 34.65 12.49
N SER A 26 19.41 34.05 12.78
CA SER A 26 20.27 33.36 11.83
C SER A 26 20.77 32.05 12.43
N PRO A 27 20.95 31.00 11.61
CA PRO A 27 21.52 29.75 12.07
C PRO A 27 22.90 29.90 12.70
N THR A 28 23.15 29.18 13.79
CA THR A 28 24.45 29.12 14.47
C THR A 28 25.44 28.25 13.67
N SER A 29 26.71 28.67 13.59
CA SER A 29 27.81 27.91 12.99
C SER A 29 29.09 28.13 13.81
N PRO A 30 29.89 27.08 14.09
CA PRO A 30 29.67 25.67 13.74
C PRO A 30 28.56 25.01 14.58
N LEU A 31 27.99 23.92 14.06
CA LEU A 31 26.99 23.13 14.78
C LEU A 31 27.64 22.25 15.86
N PRO A 32 26.99 22.05 17.03
CA PRO A 32 27.50 21.15 18.05
C PRO A 32 27.50 19.71 17.54
N LEU A 33 28.60 18.99 17.79
CA LEU A 33 28.74 17.58 17.39
C LEU A 33 28.17 16.66 18.48
N PRO A 34 27.58 15.52 18.10
CA PRO A 34 27.07 14.53 19.05
C PRO A 34 28.21 13.87 19.82
N GLN A 35 27.97 13.57 21.10
CA GLN A 35 28.87 12.77 21.94
C GLN A 35 28.34 11.34 22.06
N ALA A 36 29.22 10.34 22.15
CA ALA A 36 28.84 8.94 22.35
C ALA A 36 27.89 8.74 23.54
N SER A 37 26.85 7.94 23.36
CA SER A 37 25.79 7.65 24.34
C SER A 37 26.25 6.69 25.42
N CYS A 38 27.13 5.76 25.06
CA CYS A 38 27.50 4.62 25.89
C CYS A 38 29.01 4.56 26.11
N SER A 39 29.40 4.24 27.35
CA SER A 39 30.78 3.92 27.73
C SER A 39 30.81 2.55 28.43
N VAL A 40 31.81 1.75 28.11
CA VAL A 40 32.09 0.47 28.75
C VAL A 40 33.17 0.70 29.78
N SER A 41 32.89 0.30 31.02
CA SER A 41 33.82 0.43 32.14
C SER A 41 34.23 -0.94 32.63
N VAL A 42 35.54 -1.24 32.60
CA VAL A 42 36.10 -2.48 33.13
C VAL A 42 36.86 -2.14 34.41
N THR A 43 36.47 -2.77 35.51
CA THR A 43 37.13 -2.63 36.81
C THR A 43 37.93 -3.90 37.11
N ALA A 44 39.25 -3.76 37.22
CA ALA A 44 40.15 -4.85 37.61
C ALA A 44 40.96 -4.40 38.84
N GLY A 45 40.64 -4.97 40.01
CA GLY A 45 41.21 -4.57 41.29
C GLY A 45 40.87 -3.11 41.65
N ARG A 46 41.89 -2.29 41.92
CA ARG A 46 41.74 -0.85 42.25
C ARG A 46 41.72 0.08 41.02
N ARG A 47 41.79 -0.46 39.79
CA ARG A 47 41.83 0.35 38.57
C ARG A 47 40.53 0.16 37.78
N SER A 48 39.87 1.28 37.47
CA SER A 48 38.75 1.33 36.54
C SER A 48 39.20 1.97 35.23
N HIS A 49 38.98 1.31 34.10
CA HIS A 49 39.19 1.87 32.78
C HIS A 49 37.85 2.01 32.06
N SER A 50 37.50 3.24 31.67
CA SER A 50 36.30 3.52 30.89
C SER A 50 36.68 3.88 29.45
N THR A 51 36.06 3.21 28.48
CA THR A 51 36.22 3.48 27.05
C THR A 51 34.86 3.69 26.41
N LYS A 52 34.78 4.61 25.44
CA LYS A 52 33.54 4.78 24.65
C LYS A 52 33.33 3.54 23.80
N LEU A 53 32.08 3.10 23.65
CA LEU A 53 31.75 1.90 22.87
C LEU A 53 32.21 2.04 21.41
N ASP A 54 32.02 3.20 20.79
CA ASP A 54 32.55 3.52 19.45
C ASP A 54 34.08 3.52 19.36
N GLY A 55 34.78 3.75 20.48
CA GLY A 55 36.24 3.66 20.56
C GLY A 55 36.76 2.22 20.58
N LEU A 56 35.90 1.23 20.84
CA LEU A 56 36.24 -0.18 20.68
C LEU A 56 36.10 -0.61 19.22
N SER A 57 35.05 -0.16 18.53
CA SER A 57 34.84 -0.49 17.11
C SER A 57 35.93 0.14 16.22
N SER A 58 36.54 1.26 16.62
CA SER A 58 37.65 1.86 15.88
C SER A 58 38.93 1.01 15.86
N ARG A 59 39.02 -0.04 16.68
CA ARG A 59 40.14 -1.01 16.66
C ARG A 59 39.99 -2.07 15.58
N PHE A 60 38.77 -2.27 15.06
CA PHE A 60 38.43 -3.31 14.10
C PHE A 60 37.90 -2.67 12.80
N VAL A 61 38.73 -1.86 12.16
CA VAL A 61 38.39 -1.17 10.90
C VAL A 61 39.22 -1.73 9.76
N PHE A 62 38.57 -2.04 8.64
CA PHE A 62 39.19 -2.64 7.46
C PHE A 62 38.86 -1.83 6.19
N PRO A 63 39.36 -0.59 6.07
CA PRO A 63 38.94 0.31 4.99
C PRO A 63 39.39 -0.19 3.61
N SER A 64 40.51 -0.90 3.53
CA SER A 64 41.00 -1.53 2.29
C SER A 64 40.07 -2.61 1.75
N GLY A 65 39.25 -3.23 2.61
CA GLY A 65 38.27 -4.24 2.23
C GLY A 65 36.98 -3.68 1.63
N LEU A 66 36.79 -2.35 1.63
CA LEU A 66 35.53 -1.71 1.22
C LEU A 66 35.10 -2.07 -0.20
N TYR A 67 35.92 -1.76 -1.22
CA TYR A 67 35.55 -1.99 -2.61
C TYR A 67 35.40 -3.49 -2.96
N PRO A 68 36.33 -4.39 -2.54
CA PRO A 68 36.12 -5.82 -2.72
C PRO A 68 34.81 -6.32 -2.08
N PHE A 69 34.48 -5.86 -0.87
CA PHE A 69 33.23 -6.22 -0.20
C PHE A 69 32.01 -5.73 -0.99
N LEU A 70 32.02 -4.48 -1.47
CA LEU A 70 30.91 -3.94 -2.26
C LEU A 70 30.70 -4.71 -3.57
N VAL A 71 31.79 -5.14 -4.24
CA VAL A 71 31.70 -5.97 -5.45
C VAL A 71 31.09 -7.34 -5.14
N ILE A 72 31.54 -7.99 -4.06
CA ILE A 72 30.98 -9.27 -3.62
C ILE A 72 29.50 -9.14 -3.25
N TRP A 73 29.15 -8.10 -2.47
CA TRP A 73 27.77 -7.83 -2.08
C TRP A 73 26.89 -7.62 -3.31
N LEU A 74 27.29 -6.77 -4.26
CA LEU A 74 26.56 -6.55 -5.50
C LEU A 74 26.41 -7.85 -6.32
N THR A 75 27.46 -8.66 -6.40
CA THR A 75 27.43 -9.94 -7.11
C THR A 75 26.41 -10.88 -6.49
N ILE A 76 26.37 -11.01 -5.16
CA ILE A 76 25.39 -11.83 -4.46
C ILE A 76 23.97 -11.30 -4.69
N VAL A 77 23.76 -9.97 -4.62
CA VAL A 77 22.46 -9.35 -4.92
C VAL A 77 22.00 -9.70 -6.33
N ILE A 78 22.87 -9.60 -7.34
CA ILE A 78 22.53 -9.97 -8.74
C ILE A 78 22.13 -11.45 -8.84
N LEU A 79 22.85 -12.34 -8.15
CA LEU A 79 22.53 -13.77 -8.13
C LEU A 79 21.17 -14.05 -7.45
N LEU A 80 20.84 -13.31 -6.39
CA LEU A 80 19.55 -13.41 -5.71
C LEU A 80 18.41 -12.82 -6.56
N ILE A 81 18.63 -11.73 -7.29
CA ILE A 81 17.65 -11.22 -8.28
C ILE A 81 17.37 -12.28 -9.34
N ARG A 82 18.42 -12.95 -9.85
CA ARG A 82 18.28 -14.08 -10.77
C ARG A 82 17.47 -15.22 -10.15
N GLN A 83 17.73 -15.56 -8.89
CA GLN A 83 16.97 -16.57 -8.16
C GLN A 83 15.49 -16.19 -7.99
N GLN A 84 15.19 -14.90 -7.79
CA GLN A 84 13.84 -14.42 -7.57
C GLN A 84 13.00 -14.42 -8.85
N TYR A 85 13.58 -14.04 -10.01
CA TYR A 85 12.79 -13.74 -11.21
C TYR A 85 13.14 -14.52 -12.47
N TYR A 86 14.33 -15.10 -12.55
CA TYR A 86 14.90 -15.60 -13.82
C TYR A 86 15.36 -17.05 -13.75
N LEU A 87 14.73 -17.86 -12.90
CA LEU A 87 14.92 -19.30 -12.90
C LEU A 87 14.13 -19.91 -14.07
N PRO A 88 14.78 -20.63 -15.02
CA PRO A 88 14.08 -21.16 -16.19
C PRO A 88 12.95 -22.14 -15.89
N SER A 89 13.01 -22.81 -14.74
CA SER A 89 12.04 -23.81 -14.29
C SER A 89 11.04 -23.29 -13.26
N SER A 90 11.06 -21.99 -12.93
CA SER A 90 10.09 -21.44 -11.98
C SER A 90 8.76 -21.12 -12.67
N PRO A 91 7.62 -21.46 -12.05
CA PRO A 91 6.30 -21.05 -12.52
C PRO A 91 6.16 -19.53 -12.68
N SER A 92 5.17 -19.12 -13.48
CA SER A 92 4.86 -17.70 -13.69
C SER A 92 4.42 -17.03 -12.39
N MET A 93 4.97 -15.86 -12.09
CA MET A 93 4.65 -15.13 -10.86
C MET A 93 3.40 -14.27 -11.07
N ILE A 94 2.47 -14.31 -10.11
CA ILE A 94 1.23 -13.54 -10.15
C ILE A 94 1.13 -12.58 -8.95
N SER A 95 0.34 -11.52 -9.10
CA SER A 95 0.09 -10.57 -8.01
C SER A 95 -0.79 -11.20 -6.92
N CYS A 96 -0.76 -10.62 -5.71
CA CYS A 96 -1.60 -11.10 -4.60
C CYS A 96 -3.10 -10.92 -4.84
N THR A 97 -3.49 -10.02 -5.75
CA THR A 97 -4.88 -9.76 -6.14
C THR A 97 -5.29 -10.47 -7.42
N ALA A 98 -4.40 -11.26 -8.05
CA ALA A 98 -4.71 -11.91 -9.31
C ALA A 98 -5.83 -12.94 -9.14
N SER A 99 -6.84 -12.85 -9.98
CA SER A 99 -7.92 -13.80 -10.15
C SER A 99 -8.18 -14.06 -11.64
N PRO A 100 -8.77 -15.22 -11.99
CA PRO A 100 -9.17 -15.48 -13.38
C PRO A 100 -10.14 -14.41 -13.89
N TRP A 101 -11.10 -13.99 -13.05
CA TRP A 101 -12.07 -12.94 -13.35
C TRP A 101 -11.71 -11.70 -12.51
N ASP A 102 -10.67 -11.00 -12.97
CA ASP A 102 -10.01 -9.90 -12.25
C ASP A 102 -10.80 -8.58 -12.29
N ASP A 103 -11.78 -8.48 -13.18
CA ASP A 103 -12.46 -7.23 -13.48
C ASP A 103 -13.75 -7.02 -12.66
N TRP A 104 -13.78 -5.87 -11.99
CA TRP A 104 -14.98 -5.24 -11.42
C TRP A 104 -15.16 -3.88 -12.09
N PRO A 105 -16.37 -3.45 -12.49
CA PRO A 105 -17.71 -3.94 -12.10
C PRO A 105 -18.08 -5.32 -12.67
N PRO A 106 -19.06 -6.00 -12.03
CA PRO A 106 -19.41 -7.42 -12.25
C PRO A 106 -19.96 -7.74 -13.65
N ASP A 107 -20.23 -6.74 -14.48
CA ASP A 107 -20.68 -6.88 -15.85
C ASP A 107 -19.57 -6.82 -16.91
N THR A 108 -18.31 -6.71 -16.47
CA THR A 108 -17.16 -6.71 -17.39
C THR A 108 -16.97 -8.06 -18.10
N CYS A 109 -17.32 -9.16 -17.44
CA CYS A 109 -17.29 -10.50 -18.02
C CYS A 109 -18.46 -10.81 -18.97
N GLY A 110 -19.35 -9.83 -19.21
CA GLY A 110 -20.47 -9.97 -20.12
C GLY A 110 -21.55 -10.93 -19.63
N VAL A 111 -22.55 -11.15 -20.49
CA VAL A 111 -23.74 -11.96 -20.18
C VAL A 111 -23.33 -13.41 -19.90
N ASN A 112 -23.69 -13.94 -18.74
CA ASN A 112 -23.30 -15.26 -18.23
C ASN A 112 -21.78 -15.48 -18.14
N GLY A 113 -20.99 -14.40 -18.07
CA GLY A 113 -19.54 -14.49 -17.99
C GLY A 113 -18.88 -14.95 -19.29
N THR A 114 -19.53 -14.78 -20.44
CA THR A 114 -19.02 -15.29 -21.73
C THR A 114 -17.70 -14.67 -22.17
N ASP A 115 -17.41 -13.45 -21.74
CA ASP A 115 -16.27 -12.69 -22.21
C ASP A 115 -15.00 -13.08 -21.44
N CYS A 116 -15.13 -13.58 -20.21
CA CYS A 116 -14.03 -14.06 -19.36
C CYS A 116 -13.80 -15.59 -19.42
N VAL A 117 -14.35 -16.28 -20.43
CA VAL A 117 -14.21 -17.73 -20.56
C VAL A 117 -12.76 -18.12 -20.87
N GLU A 118 -12.09 -17.38 -21.75
CA GLU A 118 -10.70 -17.63 -22.11
C GLU A 118 -9.76 -17.35 -20.93
N ASP A 119 -10.06 -16.36 -20.10
CA ASP A 119 -9.25 -16.02 -18.92
C ASP A 119 -9.28 -17.13 -17.87
N LEU A 120 -10.41 -17.84 -17.72
CA LEU A 120 -10.53 -18.99 -16.82
C LEU A 120 -9.96 -20.27 -17.44
N THR A 121 -10.39 -20.61 -18.65
CA THR A 121 -10.06 -21.92 -19.27
C THR A 121 -8.67 -21.93 -19.90
N GLY A 122 -8.19 -20.79 -20.38
CA GLY A 122 -6.87 -20.63 -20.98
C GLY A 122 -5.72 -20.71 -19.97
N ILE A 123 -6.01 -20.65 -18.67
CA ILE A 123 -5.04 -20.84 -17.58
C ILE A 123 -5.16 -22.20 -16.89
N ASP A 124 -6.06 -23.07 -17.35
CA ASP A 124 -6.18 -24.43 -16.83
C ASP A 124 -4.88 -25.22 -16.98
N GLY A 125 -4.49 -25.94 -15.94
CA GLY A 125 -3.24 -26.69 -15.85
C GLY A 125 -1.97 -25.82 -15.76
N LYS A 126 -2.08 -24.48 -15.75
CA LYS A 126 -0.91 -23.60 -15.57
C LYS A 126 -0.43 -23.60 -14.13
N GLU A 127 0.87 -23.36 -14.00
CA GLU A 127 1.55 -23.26 -12.72
C GLU A 127 1.79 -21.79 -12.39
N PHE A 128 1.46 -21.43 -11.16
CA PHE A 128 1.62 -20.08 -10.64
C PHE A 128 2.49 -20.06 -9.39
N ARG A 129 3.26 -18.98 -9.26
CA ARG A 129 4.03 -18.66 -8.06
C ARG A 129 3.45 -17.44 -7.38
N CYS A 130 3.10 -17.62 -6.11
CA CYS A 130 2.61 -16.59 -5.23
C CYS A 130 3.72 -16.10 -4.30
N MET A 131 3.77 -14.78 -4.12
CA MET A 131 4.70 -14.11 -3.22
C MET A 131 4.28 -14.26 -1.74
N GLY A 132 5.20 -14.01 -0.83
CA GLY A 132 4.90 -13.90 0.59
C GLY A 132 4.08 -12.64 0.88
N GLY A 133 3.33 -12.64 1.99
CA GLY A 133 2.59 -11.45 2.42
C GLY A 133 1.24 -11.23 1.74
N CYS A 134 0.84 -12.07 0.77
CA CYS A 134 -0.49 -11.96 0.13
C CYS A 134 -1.67 -12.12 1.11
N LYS A 135 -1.44 -12.68 2.30
CA LYS A 135 -2.43 -12.72 3.39
C LYS A 135 -2.90 -11.32 3.81
N GLU A 136 -2.00 -10.34 3.81
CA GLU A 136 -2.28 -8.98 4.29
C GLU A 136 -2.87 -8.06 3.21
N THR A 137 -2.96 -8.56 1.96
CA THR A 137 -3.57 -7.81 0.86
C THR A 137 -5.08 -7.89 1.00
N THR A 138 -5.76 -6.75 0.99
CA THR A 138 -7.21 -6.66 1.22
C THR A 138 -7.89 -5.85 0.12
N LEU A 139 -9.19 -6.04 -0.05
CA LEU A 139 -10.00 -5.27 -0.98
C LEU A 139 -9.84 -3.77 -0.73
N GLY A 140 -9.64 -3.04 -1.82
CA GLY A 140 -9.53 -1.59 -1.78
C GLY A 140 -10.89 -0.91 -1.60
N ASN A 141 -11.93 -1.47 -2.18
CA ASN A 141 -13.30 -0.98 -2.12
C ASN A 141 -14.24 -2.17 -1.81
N PRO A 142 -15.37 -1.93 -1.14
CA PRO A 142 -16.29 -2.99 -0.77
C PRO A 142 -16.91 -3.66 -1.99
N ARG A 143 -17.12 -4.97 -1.92
CA ARG A 143 -17.76 -5.77 -2.97
C ARG A 143 -18.94 -6.55 -2.41
N TRP A 144 -19.95 -6.75 -3.23
CA TRP A 144 -21.10 -7.60 -2.89
C TRP A 144 -20.83 -9.04 -3.36
N ILE A 145 -21.11 -9.99 -2.48
CA ILE A 145 -21.14 -11.43 -2.76
C ILE A 145 -22.52 -11.91 -2.32
N GLY A 146 -23.44 -12.06 -3.26
CA GLY A 146 -24.85 -12.23 -2.95
C GLY A 146 -25.38 -11.07 -2.10
N ASP A 147 -25.81 -11.36 -0.87
CA ASP A 147 -26.28 -10.39 0.12
C ASP A 147 -25.24 -9.98 1.16
N GLU A 148 -24.00 -10.46 1.04
CA GLU A 148 -22.90 -10.08 1.93
C GLU A 148 -22.02 -9.00 1.30
N LYS A 149 -21.84 -7.88 2.01
CA LYS A 149 -20.91 -6.82 1.61
C LYS A 149 -19.55 -7.06 2.26
N VAL A 150 -18.61 -7.59 1.49
CA VAL A 150 -17.24 -7.81 1.94
C VAL A 150 -16.39 -6.56 1.75
N ASP A 151 -15.64 -6.18 2.78
CA ASP A 151 -14.76 -5.01 2.77
C ASP A 151 -13.52 -5.27 3.61
N ARG A 152 -12.37 -4.71 3.20
CA ARG A 152 -11.08 -4.82 3.91
C ARG A 152 -10.67 -6.26 4.26
N VAL A 153 -11.06 -7.21 3.43
CA VAL A 153 -10.66 -8.62 3.52
C VAL A 153 -10.07 -9.07 2.19
N PRO A 154 -9.22 -10.13 2.16
CA PRO A 154 -8.84 -10.77 0.92
C PRO A 154 -10.07 -11.40 0.25
N LEU A 155 -10.21 -11.25 -1.07
CA LEU A 155 -11.39 -11.77 -1.79
C LEU A 155 -11.29 -13.29 -1.97
N ILE A 156 -12.09 -14.04 -1.21
CA ILE A 156 -12.16 -15.50 -1.25
C ILE A 156 -13.62 -15.93 -1.11
N VAL A 157 -14.12 -16.70 -2.07
CA VAL A 157 -15.48 -17.24 -2.08
C VAL A 157 -15.43 -18.75 -2.21
N GLY A 158 -15.93 -19.47 -1.20
CA GLY A 158 -15.90 -20.92 -1.11
C GLY A 158 -14.65 -21.50 -0.44
N GLY A 159 -14.25 -22.69 -0.87
CA GLY A 159 -13.07 -23.40 -0.35
C GLY A 159 -13.29 -24.25 0.90
N GLY A 160 -14.48 -24.21 1.51
CA GLY A 160 -14.86 -25.02 2.67
C GLY A 160 -15.38 -26.43 2.34
N ASP A 161 -15.61 -26.73 1.06
CA ASP A 161 -16.02 -28.05 0.59
C ASP A 161 -14.83 -29.04 0.57
N GLY A 162 -15.13 -30.34 0.47
CA GLY A 162 -14.11 -31.39 0.51
C GLY A 162 -13.07 -31.32 -0.62
N GLN A 163 -13.35 -30.61 -1.71
CA GLN A 163 -12.43 -30.40 -2.84
C GLN A 163 -11.84 -28.99 -2.89
N ARG A 164 -12.20 -28.11 -1.93
CA ARG A 164 -11.73 -26.72 -1.83
C ARG A 164 -11.92 -25.95 -3.15
N THR A 165 -13.16 -25.91 -3.59
CA THR A 165 -13.63 -25.27 -4.81
C THR A 165 -13.85 -23.77 -4.54
N TYR A 166 -13.22 -22.91 -5.34
CA TYR A 166 -13.30 -21.46 -5.23
C TYR A 166 -14.00 -20.87 -6.45
N ARG A 167 -14.68 -19.74 -6.25
CA ARG A 167 -15.32 -18.97 -7.33
C ARG A 167 -14.27 -18.26 -8.18
N ALA A 168 -14.50 -18.07 -9.48
CA ALA A 168 -13.51 -17.54 -10.43
C ALA A 168 -13.04 -16.10 -10.17
N ASP A 169 -13.73 -15.33 -9.33
CA ASP A 169 -13.33 -13.99 -8.88
C ASP A 169 -12.52 -14.02 -7.56
N SER A 170 -12.27 -15.20 -6.98
CA SER A 170 -11.43 -15.35 -5.79
C SER A 170 -9.95 -15.16 -6.15
N TRP A 171 -9.21 -14.45 -5.29
CA TRP A 171 -7.78 -14.26 -5.49
C TRP A 171 -7.01 -15.57 -5.32
N VAL A 172 -6.22 -15.94 -6.32
CA VAL A 172 -5.55 -17.25 -6.40
C VAL A 172 -4.59 -17.45 -5.23
N CYS A 173 -3.77 -16.45 -4.91
CA CYS A 173 -2.79 -16.57 -3.83
C CYS A 173 -3.43 -16.60 -2.44
N ALA A 174 -4.49 -15.84 -2.20
CA ALA A 174 -5.25 -15.89 -0.95
C ALA A 174 -5.94 -17.26 -0.80
N SER A 175 -6.54 -17.77 -1.87
CA SER A 175 -7.15 -19.12 -1.93
C SER A 175 -6.13 -20.24 -1.70
N ALA A 176 -4.91 -20.10 -2.20
CA ALA A 176 -3.81 -21.04 -1.97
C ALA A 176 -3.36 -21.09 -0.50
N ILE A 177 -3.31 -19.94 0.18
CA ILE A 177 -3.01 -19.85 1.61
C ILE A 177 -4.18 -20.44 2.42
N HIS A 178 -5.42 -20.07 2.09
CA HIS A 178 -6.63 -20.58 2.73
C HIS A 178 -6.71 -22.12 2.64
N SER A 179 -6.39 -22.69 1.48
CA SER A 179 -6.26 -24.14 1.27
C SER A 179 -4.96 -24.76 1.84
N SER A 180 -4.13 -24.02 2.59
CA SER A 180 -2.91 -24.55 3.20
C SER A 180 -1.91 -25.15 2.19
N LEU A 181 -1.96 -24.73 0.92
CA LEU A 181 -1.06 -25.23 -0.12
C LEU A 181 0.27 -24.49 -0.12
N ILE A 182 0.28 -23.24 0.34
CA ILE A 182 1.45 -22.36 0.38
C ILE A 182 1.57 -21.63 1.72
N SER A 183 2.76 -21.10 2.00
CA SER A 183 3.01 -20.35 3.23
C SER A 183 2.51 -18.91 3.13
N PRO A 184 1.83 -18.36 4.16
CA PRO A 184 1.44 -16.94 4.18
C PRO A 184 2.64 -15.99 4.19
N THR A 185 3.79 -16.42 4.71
CA THR A 185 4.98 -15.57 4.86
C THR A 185 6.01 -15.77 3.76
N LEU A 186 6.12 -16.99 3.23
CA LEU A 186 7.15 -17.38 2.27
C LEU A 186 6.61 -17.63 0.86
N GLY A 187 5.29 -17.51 0.67
CA GLY A 187 4.63 -17.81 -0.60
C GLY A 187 4.72 -19.30 -0.95
N GLY A 188 4.63 -19.58 -2.24
CA GLY A 188 4.76 -20.93 -2.80
C GLY A 188 4.24 -21.03 -4.22
N CYS A 189 4.23 -22.24 -4.78
CA CYS A 189 3.64 -22.49 -6.09
C CYS A 189 2.43 -23.41 -6.01
N VAL A 190 1.49 -23.18 -6.92
CA VAL A 190 0.29 -23.97 -7.09
C VAL A 190 0.05 -24.26 -8.57
N THR A 191 -0.64 -25.36 -8.84
CA THR A 191 -1.22 -25.63 -10.16
C THR A 191 -2.70 -25.24 -10.11
N PHE A 192 -3.13 -24.51 -11.14
CA PHE A 192 -4.50 -24.06 -11.30
C PHE A 192 -5.31 -25.09 -12.09
N HIS A 193 -6.51 -25.41 -11.60
CA HIS A 193 -7.43 -26.33 -12.26
C HIS A 193 -8.79 -25.65 -12.41
N ALA A 194 -9.14 -25.27 -13.64
CA ALA A 194 -10.46 -24.71 -13.94
C ALA A 194 -11.51 -25.82 -13.86
N LEU A 195 -12.69 -25.50 -13.32
CA LEU A 195 -13.86 -26.33 -13.55
C LEU A 195 -14.42 -26.05 -14.96
N PRO A 196 -15.00 -27.05 -15.65
CA PRO A 196 -15.55 -26.86 -16.98
C PRO A 196 -16.58 -25.72 -17.04
N TYR A 197 -16.31 -24.71 -17.87
CA TYR A 197 -17.23 -23.59 -18.06
C TYR A 197 -18.57 -24.03 -18.67
N ARG A 198 -19.63 -23.35 -18.19
CA ARG A 198 -21.08 -23.64 -18.16
C ARG A 198 -21.53 -24.75 -17.21
N PHE A 199 -20.65 -25.67 -16.77
CA PHE A 199 -21.01 -26.62 -15.72
C PHE A 199 -20.79 -26.04 -14.32
N GLY A 200 -19.89 -25.07 -14.18
CA GLY A 200 -19.76 -24.22 -13.00
C GLY A 200 -19.66 -24.98 -11.68
N PHE A 201 -20.13 -24.33 -10.62
CA PHE A 201 -20.31 -24.93 -9.31
C PHE A 201 -21.42 -24.20 -8.55
N SER A 202 -22.03 -24.87 -7.59
CA SER A 202 -23.00 -24.31 -6.65
C SER A 202 -22.61 -24.73 -5.24
N ASP A 203 -23.13 -24.04 -4.23
CA ASP A 203 -22.83 -24.32 -2.81
C ASP A 203 -21.34 -24.11 -2.46
N PHE A 204 -20.82 -22.92 -2.74
CA PHE A 204 -19.51 -22.49 -2.25
C PHE A 204 -19.56 -22.30 -0.73
N VAL A 205 -19.04 -23.29 0.00
CA VAL A 205 -19.06 -23.32 1.46
C VAL A 205 -17.98 -22.40 2.04
N SER A 206 -18.36 -21.55 3.00
CA SER A 206 -17.45 -20.71 3.78
C SER A 206 -16.65 -21.52 4.79
N SER A 207 -15.40 -21.11 5.06
CA SER A 207 -14.59 -21.62 6.15
C SER A 207 -13.57 -20.58 6.64
N ASP A 208 -13.05 -20.78 7.85
CA ASP A 208 -11.85 -20.08 8.34
C ASP A 208 -10.65 -21.01 8.25
N SER A 209 -9.56 -20.54 7.64
CA SER A 209 -8.31 -21.28 7.60
C SER A 209 -7.11 -20.34 7.49
N HIS A 210 -6.08 -20.59 8.31
CA HIS A 210 -4.85 -19.79 8.35
C HIS A 210 -5.09 -18.28 8.63
N GLY A 211 -6.19 -17.97 9.32
CA GLY A 211 -6.65 -16.61 9.60
C GLY A 211 -7.08 -15.86 8.34
N LEU A 212 -7.64 -16.60 7.37
CA LEU A 212 -8.38 -16.10 6.22
C LEU A 212 -9.79 -16.69 6.31
N GLN A 213 -10.80 -15.82 6.30
CA GLN A 213 -12.20 -16.20 6.26
C GLN A 213 -12.68 -16.11 4.79
N SER A 214 -13.28 -17.18 4.29
CA SER A 214 -13.95 -17.15 2.98
C SER A 214 -15.44 -16.83 3.10
N THR A 215 -16.02 -16.31 2.03
CA THR A 215 -17.45 -15.96 1.96
C THR A 215 -18.23 -17.13 1.37
N ALA A 216 -19.45 -17.38 1.87
CA ALA A 216 -20.32 -18.41 1.33
C ALA A 216 -21.08 -17.89 0.11
N PHE A 217 -21.35 -18.75 -0.86
CA PHE A 217 -22.20 -18.41 -2.00
C PHE A 217 -22.94 -19.66 -2.47
N GLN A 218 -24.24 -19.75 -2.18
CA GLN A 218 -25.03 -20.95 -2.48
C GLN A 218 -25.47 -21.07 -3.95
N PRO A 219 -25.84 -19.99 -4.66
CA PRO A 219 -26.34 -20.10 -6.03
C PRO A 219 -25.32 -20.70 -7.00
N PHE A 220 -25.82 -21.08 -8.17
CA PHE A 220 -24.97 -21.52 -9.26
C PHE A 220 -24.11 -20.37 -9.76
N TYR A 221 -22.81 -20.62 -9.91
CA TYR A 221 -21.88 -19.69 -10.54
C TYR A 221 -21.09 -20.39 -11.66
N PRO A 222 -21.04 -19.80 -12.87
CA PRO A 222 -20.48 -20.49 -14.05
C PRO A 222 -18.95 -20.65 -14.02
N GLY A 223 -18.23 -19.83 -13.27
CA GLY A 223 -16.77 -19.86 -13.16
C GLY A 223 -16.28 -20.38 -11.80
N ALA A 224 -15.53 -21.48 -11.79
CA ALA A 224 -14.95 -22.02 -10.57
C ALA A 224 -13.59 -22.65 -10.83
N PHE A 225 -12.77 -22.77 -9.79
CA PHE A 225 -11.47 -23.41 -9.88
C PHE A 225 -11.08 -24.14 -8.60
N ARG A 226 -10.06 -24.99 -8.72
CA ARG A 226 -9.38 -25.68 -7.63
C ARG A 226 -7.88 -25.48 -7.78
N LEU A 227 -7.18 -25.67 -6.66
CA LEU A 227 -5.73 -25.55 -6.60
C LEU A 227 -5.13 -26.85 -6.08
N SER A 228 -3.97 -27.21 -6.62
CA SER A 228 -3.15 -28.30 -6.08
C SER A 228 -1.75 -27.82 -5.75
N SER A 229 -1.13 -28.44 -4.75
CA SER A 229 0.26 -28.15 -4.38
C SER A 229 1.22 -28.49 -5.52
N LEU A 230 2.16 -27.60 -5.79
CA LEU A 230 3.25 -27.85 -6.74
C LEU A 230 4.61 -27.84 -6.00
N PRO A 231 5.21 -29.01 -5.74
CA PRO A 231 6.55 -29.08 -5.17
C PRO A 231 7.59 -28.80 -6.26
N SER A 232 7.85 -27.52 -6.53
CA SER A 232 8.86 -27.08 -7.51
C SER A 232 9.97 -26.24 -6.86
N THR A 233 11.12 -26.21 -7.52
CA THR A 233 12.25 -25.35 -7.14
C THR A 233 11.96 -23.89 -7.49
N GLY A 234 12.35 -22.95 -6.62
CA GLY A 234 12.19 -21.53 -6.91
C GLY A 234 10.80 -20.97 -6.59
N CYS A 235 10.01 -21.68 -5.76
CA CYS A 235 8.70 -21.21 -5.30
C CYS A 235 8.75 -20.28 -4.09
N LEU A 236 9.90 -20.23 -3.41
CA LEU A 236 10.10 -19.45 -2.20
C LEU A 236 10.24 -17.97 -2.51
N ASP A 237 9.44 -17.12 -1.87
CA ASP A 237 9.71 -15.69 -1.85
C ASP A 237 10.96 -15.39 -0.99
N ILE A 238 11.97 -14.78 -1.60
CA ILE A 238 13.23 -14.45 -0.93
C ILE A 238 13.25 -13.03 -0.34
N HIS A 239 12.14 -12.28 -0.36
CA HIS A 239 12.04 -10.91 0.17
C HIS A 239 12.69 -10.77 1.55
N TYR A 240 12.22 -11.49 2.57
CA TYR A 240 12.78 -11.38 3.93
C TYR A 240 14.25 -11.83 4.03
N ILE A 241 14.66 -12.80 3.19
CA ILE A 241 16.06 -13.24 3.12
C ILE A 241 16.92 -12.09 2.58
N MET A 242 16.47 -11.42 1.53
CA MET A 242 17.16 -10.29 0.93
C MET A 242 17.22 -9.10 1.89
N THR A 243 16.12 -8.76 2.57
CA THR A 243 16.08 -7.69 3.58
C THR A 243 17.10 -7.96 4.69
N GLY A 244 17.11 -9.19 5.25
CA GLY A 244 18.07 -9.58 6.28
C GLY A 244 19.53 -9.53 5.80
N PHE A 245 19.79 -10.02 4.59
CA PHE A 245 21.11 -10.00 3.97
C PHE A 245 21.62 -8.57 3.74
N ASN A 246 20.82 -7.71 3.12
CA ASN A 246 21.18 -6.32 2.88
C ASN A 246 21.34 -5.52 4.18
N ALA A 247 20.51 -5.80 5.21
CA ALA A 247 20.66 -5.18 6.53
C ALA A 247 21.98 -5.57 7.19
N PHE A 248 22.35 -6.85 7.12
CA PHE A 248 23.63 -7.35 7.62
C PHE A 248 24.81 -6.72 6.88
N CYS A 249 24.80 -6.72 5.53
CA CYS A 249 25.86 -6.13 4.72
C CYS A 249 26.00 -4.62 4.94
N LEU A 250 24.89 -3.90 5.09
CA LEU A 250 24.89 -2.48 5.42
C LEU A 250 25.53 -2.24 6.80
N SER A 251 25.21 -3.08 7.80
CA SER A 251 25.81 -2.97 9.14
C SER A 251 27.33 -3.17 9.13
N ILE A 252 27.83 -4.17 8.39
CA ILE A 252 29.27 -4.40 8.18
C ILE A 252 29.91 -3.18 7.51
N THR A 253 29.26 -2.68 6.46
CA THR A 253 29.75 -1.52 5.71
C THR A 253 29.91 -0.30 6.62
N THR A 254 28.90 0.00 7.43
CA THR A 254 28.93 1.17 8.32
C THR A 254 29.92 1.00 9.48
N VAL A 255 29.95 -0.16 10.13
CA VAL A 255 30.74 -0.37 11.37
C VAL A 255 32.22 -0.68 11.08
N LEU A 256 32.48 -1.64 10.18
CA LEU A 256 33.80 -2.22 9.95
C LEU A 256 34.55 -1.56 8.79
N LEU A 257 33.84 -1.20 7.71
CA LEU A 257 34.48 -0.69 6.48
C LEU A 257 34.55 0.86 6.45
N ARG A 258 33.67 1.52 7.21
CA ARG A 258 33.64 2.98 7.44
C ARG A 258 33.84 3.81 6.15
N PRO A 259 32.97 3.65 5.15
CA PRO A 259 33.07 4.42 3.90
C PRO A 259 32.96 5.92 4.16
N PRO A 260 33.46 6.76 3.23
CA PRO A 260 33.13 8.18 3.21
C PRO A 260 31.61 8.39 3.27
N GLN A 261 31.14 9.37 4.06
CA GLN A 261 29.71 9.63 4.25
C GLN A 261 28.90 9.84 2.93
N PRO A 262 29.43 10.51 1.89
CA PRO A 262 28.74 10.56 0.60
C PRO A 262 28.52 9.17 -0.02
N LEU A 263 29.49 8.27 0.08
CA LEU A 263 29.38 6.91 -0.46
C LEU A 263 28.35 6.10 0.33
N LEU A 264 28.34 6.20 1.67
CA LEU A 264 27.32 5.55 2.50
C LEU A 264 25.91 6.02 2.13
N PHE A 265 25.72 7.32 1.91
CA PHE A 265 24.44 7.86 1.47
C PHE A 265 24.04 7.32 0.09
N THR A 266 24.97 7.26 -0.87
CA THR A 266 24.70 6.65 -2.18
C THR A 266 24.30 5.19 -2.07
N ILE A 267 24.94 4.42 -1.17
CA ILE A 267 24.56 3.03 -0.89
C ILE A 267 23.12 2.98 -0.39
N LEU A 268 22.76 3.76 0.63
CA LEU A 268 21.37 3.82 1.15
C LEU A 268 20.36 4.21 0.06
N LEU A 269 20.68 5.20 -0.77
CA LEU A 269 19.78 5.66 -1.82
C LEU A 269 19.55 4.59 -2.90
N VAL A 270 20.63 4.03 -3.45
CA VAL A 270 20.56 3.11 -4.59
C VAL A 270 20.10 1.72 -4.16
N MET A 271 20.68 1.18 -3.08
CA MET A 271 20.28 -0.13 -2.56
C MET A 271 18.82 -0.10 -2.09
N GLY A 272 18.40 0.97 -1.40
CA GLY A 272 17.01 1.10 -0.94
C GLY A 272 16.01 1.12 -2.08
N TYR A 273 16.32 1.88 -3.12
CA TYR A 273 15.49 1.92 -4.33
C TYR A 273 15.30 0.53 -4.93
N PHE A 274 16.40 -0.21 -5.15
CA PHE A 274 16.34 -1.56 -5.72
C PHE A 274 15.72 -2.59 -4.76
N GLN A 275 15.92 -2.46 -3.45
CA GLN A 275 15.28 -3.31 -2.43
C GLN A 275 13.76 -3.20 -2.48
N ILE A 276 13.22 -1.99 -2.69
CA ILE A 276 11.78 -1.77 -2.79
C ILE A 276 11.25 -2.36 -4.10
N VAL A 277 11.76 -1.90 -5.25
CA VAL A 277 11.18 -2.23 -6.56
C VAL A 277 11.44 -3.66 -7.04
N LEU A 278 12.34 -4.41 -6.39
CA LEU A 278 12.68 -5.80 -6.74
C LEU A 278 12.36 -6.83 -5.65
N PHE A 279 11.98 -6.42 -4.43
CA PHE A 279 11.74 -7.39 -3.36
C PHE A 279 10.60 -7.00 -2.45
N SER A 280 10.60 -5.77 -1.94
CA SER A 280 9.68 -5.40 -0.85
C SER A 280 8.26 -5.12 -1.33
N ASP A 281 8.12 -4.43 -2.47
CA ASP A 281 6.81 -4.14 -3.08
C ASP A 281 7.02 -3.86 -4.58
N ALA A 282 7.35 -4.92 -5.33
CA ALA A 282 7.68 -4.79 -6.74
C ALA A 282 6.42 -4.40 -7.55
N PRO A 283 6.50 -3.37 -8.42
CA PRO A 283 5.32 -2.86 -9.14
C PRO A 283 4.83 -3.80 -10.26
N SER A 284 5.63 -4.79 -10.64
CA SER A 284 5.30 -5.75 -11.70
C SER A 284 6.12 -7.03 -11.55
N TYR A 285 5.54 -8.13 -12.03
CA TYR A 285 6.14 -9.46 -12.00
C TYR A 285 6.12 -10.07 -13.42
N PRO A 286 7.28 -10.34 -14.06
CA PRO A 286 8.63 -9.98 -13.65
C PRO A 286 8.86 -8.44 -13.66
N PRO A 287 9.94 -7.94 -13.04
CA PRO A 287 10.21 -6.51 -12.96
C PRO A 287 10.38 -5.87 -14.33
N ASN A 288 9.66 -4.78 -14.58
CA ASN A 288 9.84 -3.96 -15.77
C ASN A 288 11.10 -3.07 -15.64
N TRP A 289 12.21 -3.52 -16.22
CA TRP A 289 13.49 -2.80 -16.17
C TRP A 289 13.47 -1.42 -16.82
N GLU A 290 12.67 -1.22 -17.87
CA GLU A 290 12.52 0.09 -18.51
C GLU A 290 11.98 1.11 -17.50
N GLN A 291 10.88 0.77 -16.82
CA GLN A 291 10.28 1.63 -15.81
C GLN A 291 11.21 1.84 -14.59
N ILE A 292 11.89 0.78 -14.14
CA ILE A 292 12.81 0.85 -13.00
C ILE A 292 13.95 1.84 -13.29
N PHE A 293 14.57 1.80 -14.46
CA PHE A 293 15.65 2.72 -14.78
C PHE A 293 15.17 4.13 -15.15
N ALA A 294 13.98 4.26 -15.76
CA ALA A 294 13.35 5.56 -16.00
C ALA A 294 13.08 6.33 -14.70
N ARG A 295 12.59 5.64 -13.66
CA ARG A 295 12.31 6.23 -12.35
C ARG A 295 13.57 6.51 -11.51
N LEU A 296 14.67 5.77 -11.74
CA LEU A 296 15.91 5.91 -10.97
C LEU A 296 16.56 7.29 -11.13
N VAL A 297 16.54 7.89 -12.33
CA VAL A 297 17.24 9.18 -12.57
C VAL A 297 16.65 10.32 -11.70
N PRO A 298 15.33 10.57 -11.70
CA PRO A 298 14.71 11.50 -10.76
C PRO A 298 15.01 11.21 -9.28
N VAL A 299 15.08 9.93 -8.90
CA VAL A 299 15.44 9.50 -7.54
C VAL A 299 16.86 9.92 -7.19
N LEU A 300 17.83 9.73 -8.10
CA LEU A 300 19.22 10.14 -7.90
C LEU A 300 19.36 11.66 -7.75
N VAL A 301 18.65 12.44 -8.58
CA VAL A 301 18.67 13.91 -8.50
C VAL A 301 18.05 14.39 -7.18
N THR A 302 16.92 13.81 -6.78
CA THR A 302 16.24 14.13 -5.53
C THR A 302 17.06 13.72 -4.31
N GLY A 303 17.73 12.56 -4.39
CA GLY A 303 18.67 12.10 -3.39
C GLY A 303 19.88 13.03 -3.26
N TYR A 304 20.43 13.53 -4.37
CA TYR A 304 21.48 14.55 -4.32
C TYR A 304 21.01 15.84 -3.63
N TRP A 305 19.78 16.29 -3.90
CA TRP A 305 19.17 17.40 -3.18
C TRP A 305 19.06 17.12 -1.67
N ALA A 306 18.52 15.95 -1.29
CA ALA A 306 18.40 15.52 0.10
C ALA A 306 19.76 15.46 0.81
N TRP A 307 20.79 14.95 0.11
CA TRP A 307 22.18 14.97 0.57
C TRP A 307 22.65 16.38 0.91
N LYS A 308 22.48 17.31 -0.04
CA LYS A 308 22.99 18.67 0.08
C LYS A 308 22.30 19.46 1.18
N ILE A 309 21.00 19.28 1.37
CA ILE A 309 20.20 20.10 2.30
C ILE A 309 20.18 19.55 3.73
N SER A 310 20.32 18.23 3.91
CA SER A 310 20.11 17.59 5.21
C SER A 310 21.17 16.55 5.55
N PHE A 311 21.25 15.44 4.80
CA PHE A 311 22.05 14.29 5.19
C PHE A 311 23.54 14.60 5.34
N ARG A 312 24.10 15.48 4.51
CA ARG A 312 25.51 15.88 4.63
C ARG A 312 25.82 16.40 6.03
N THR A 313 24.96 17.24 6.61
CA THR A 313 25.19 17.83 7.93
C THR A 313 25.10 16.75 9.00
N THR A 314 24.02 15.98 9.00
CA THR A 314 23.75 14.97 10.02
C THR A 314 24.80 13.86 9.97
N MET A 315 25.02 13.24 8.81
CA MET A 315 25.95 12.10 8.66
C MET A 315 27.41 12.48 8.92
N GLN A 316 27.84 13.69 8.56
CA GLN A 316 29.20 14.15 8.91
C GLN A 316 29.37 14.32 10.43
N GLY A 317 28.31 14.67 11.15
CA GLY A 317 28.33 14.74 12.62
C GLY A 317 28.52 13.37 13.30
N PHE A 318 28.11 12.28 12.64
CA PHE A 318 28.19 10.92 13.18
C PHE A 318 29.35 10.09 12.60
N LYS A 319 30.23 10.68 11.78
CA LYS A 319 31.32 9.96 11.10
C LYS A 319 32.25 9.18 12.04
N ASP A 320 32.41 9.65 13.27
CA ASP A 320 33.27 9.05 14.29
C ASP A 320 32.49 8.13 15.26
N LEU A 321 31.18 8.01 15.08
CA LEU A 321 30.24 7.23 15.91
C LEU A 321 29.59 6.11 15.09
N ALA A 322 30.42 5.24 14.51
CA ALA A 322 29.98 4.24 13.53
C ALA A 322 28.93 3.25 14.06
N LEU A 323 28.97 2.86 15.34
CA LEU A 323 27.96 1.97 15.92
C LEU A 323 26.62 2.66 16.07
N GLU A 324 26.64 3.91 16.56
CA GLU A 324 25.42 4.70 16.66
C GLU A 324 24.84 5.03 15.28
N GLN A 325 25.71 5.31 14.31
CA GLN A 325 25.31 5.51 12.93
C GLN A 325 24.64 4.24 12.39
N ALA A 326 25.27 3.08 12.50
CA ALA A 326 24.69 1.82 12.06
C ALA A 326 23.34 1.50 12.74
N PHE A 327 23.25 1.73 14.05
CA PHE A 327 22.03 1.44 14.81
C PHE A 327 20.90 2.42 14.52
N TRP A 328 21.08 3.73 14.73
CA TRP A 328 20.00 4.71 14.58
C TRP A 328 19.64 4.95 13.12
N GLN A 329 20.64 5.07 12.23
CA GLN A 329 20.39 5.23 10.80
C GLN A 329 19.80 3.95 10.22
N GLY A 330 20.36 2.79 10.58
CA GLY A 330 19.87 1.49 10.11
C GLY A 330 18.44 1.20 10.57
N ALA A 331 18.12 1.43 11.85
CA ALA A 331 16.78 1.22 12.39
C ALA A 331 15.75 2.12 11.67
N GLY A 332 16.03 3.43 11.54
CA GLY A 332 15.13 4.32 10.82
C GLY A 332 14.97 3.93 9.35
N TYR A 333 16.09 3.63 8.69
CA TYR A 333 16.12 3.24 7.27
C TYR A 333 15.31 1.99 6.98
N TRP A 334 15.54 0.88 7.70
CA TRP A 334 14.85 -0.38 7.44
C TRP A 334 13.36 -0.33 7.77
N ILE A 335 12.96 0.42 8.81
CA ILE A 335 11.54 0.67 9.08
C ILE A 335 10.90 1.45 7.92
N GLY A 336 11.63 2.39 7.31
CA GLY A 336 11.15 3.15 6.16
C GLY A 336 11.07 2.33 4.87
N ILE A 337 12.09 1.50 4.59
CA ILE A 337 12.15 0.62 3.42
C ILE A 337 11.05 -0.45 3.46
N GLU A 338 10.80 -1.04 4.63
CA GLU A 338 9.77 -2.08 4.83
C GLU A 338 8.43 -1.48 5.28
N SER A 339 8.17 -0.21 4.96
CA SER A 339 6.98 0.50 5.43
C SER A 339 5.68 -0.12 4.92
N SER A 340 5.64 -0.62 3.68
CA SER A 340 4.49 -1.36 3.14
C SER A 340 4.19 -2.62 3.97
N THR A 341 5.21 -3.42 4.28
CA THR A 341 5.11 -4.65 5.07
C THR A 341 4.70 -4.39 6.53
N ILE A 342 5.32 -3.38 7.17
CA ILE A 342 5.11 -3.07 8.58
C ILE A 342 3.75 -2.40 8.79
N PHE A 343 3.38 -1.43 7.93
CA PHE A 343 2.16 -0.65 8.10
C PHE A 343 0.91 -1.35 7.58
N ALA A 344 1.02 -2.35 6.69
CA ALA A 344 -0.12 -3.19 6.30
C ALA A 344 -0.77 -3.90 7.50
N ARG A 345 -0.01 -4.12 8.59
CA ARG A 345 -0.50 -4.76 9.82
C ARG A 345 -1.08 -3.78 10.84
N LEU A 346 -0.97 -2.48 10.57
CA LEU A 346 -1.64 -1.48 11.38
C LEU A 346 -3.09 -1.38 10.90
N PRO A 347 -4.07 -1.23 11.82
CA PRO A 347 -5.48 -1.11 11.47
C PRO A 347 -5.80 0.27 10.86
N ILE A 348 -5.05 0.72 9.85
CA ILE A 348 -5.22 2.01 9.19
C ILE A 348 -5.31 1.72 7.69
N SER A 349 -6.54 1.53 7.23
CA SER A 349 -6.82 1.21 5.83
C SER A 349 -6.61 2.42 4.93
N ARG A 350 -7.27 3.56 5.20
CA ARG A 350 -7.19 4.79 4.38
C ARG A 350 -7.53 6.04 5.19
N LEU A 351 -6.54 6.88 5.46
CA LEU A 351 -6.75 8.15 6.18
C LEU A 351 -7.47 9.17 5.27
N GLY A 352 -8.67 9.61 5.67
CA GLY A 352 -9.39 10.71 5.02
C GLY A 352 -10.40 10.32 3.93
N TYR A 353 -10.55 9.03 3.64
CA TYR A 353 -11.54 8.52 2.67
C TYR A 353 -12.69 7.78 3.36
N ASP A 354 -12.36 6.90 4.31
CA ASP A 354 -13.36 6.12 5.04
C ASP A 354 -13.41 6.49 6.53
N ALA A 355 -14.52 6.16 7.17
CA ALA A 355 -14.57 6.10 8.62
C ALA A 355 -13.54 5.07 9.13
N LEU A 356 -12.73 5.49 10.10
CA LEU A 356 -11.84 4.60 10.83
C LEU A 356 -12.65 3.81 11.85
N ASP A 357 -12.36 2.52 11.96
CA ASP A 357 -12.87 1.69 13.04
C ASP A 357 -12.20 2.07 14.37
N PRO A 358 -12.71 1.61 15.53
CA PRO A 358 -12.14 1.97 16.83
C PRO A 358 -10.64 1.64 16.97
N ALA A 359 -10.20 0.54 16.37
CA ALA A 359 -8.80 0.15 16.36
C ALA A 359 -7.94 1.13 15.54
N GLY A 360 -8.41 1.53 14.35
CA GLY A 360 -7.74 2.52 13.51
C GLY A 360 -7.69 3.92 14.11
N VAL A 361 -8.76 4.37 14.78
CA VAL A 361 -8.74 5.63 15.54
C VAL A 361 -7.67 5.59 16.63
N THR A 362 -7.57 4.48 17.35
CA THR A 362 -6.57 4.29 18.42
C THR A 362 -5.15 4.31 17.85
N ALA A 363 -4.90 3.54 16.79
CA ALA A 363 -3.60 3.48 16.13
C ALA A 363 -3.18 4.86 15.59
N LEU A 364 -4.08 5.56 14.90
CA LEU A 364 -3.84 6.91 14.39
C LEU A 364 -3.52 7.89 15.53
N THR A 365 -4.27 7.85 16.62
CA THR A 365 -4.04 8.74 17.78
C THR A 365 -2.64 8.55 18.35
N ILE A 366 -2.20 7.29 18.51
CA ILE A 366 -0.85 6.97 18.98
C ILE A 366 0.22 7.53 18.03
N ILE A 367 0.06 7.30 16.72
CA ILE A 367 0.99 7.81 15.70
C ILE A 367 1.07 9.33 15.75
N VAL A 368 -0.07 10.03 15.80
CA VAL A 368 -0.12 11.50 15.87
C VAL A 368 0.58 12.00 17.12
N VAL A 369 0.34 11.40 18.29
CA VAL A 369 1.03 11.79 19.53
C VAL A 369 2.54 11.63 19.41
N ILE A 370 3.01 10.50 18.87
CA ILE A 370 4.44 10.24 18.65
C ILE A 370 5.03 11.30 17.71
N VAL A 371 4.39 11.56 16.56
CA VAL A 371 4.84 12.56 15.58
C VAL A 371 4.89 13.95 16.19
N VAL A 372 3.88 14.35 16.97
CA VAL A 372 3.86 15.66 17.65
C VAL A 372 5.01 15.77 18.65
N ILE A 373 5.27 14.74 19.46
CA ILE A 373 6.40 14.76 20.41
C ILE A 373 7.72 14.93 19.66
N ILE A 374 7.95 14.15 18.59
CA ILE A 374 9.18 14.25 17.78
C ILE A 374 9.31 15.64 17.17
N ALA A 375 8.22 16.18 16.61
CA ALA A 375 8.21 17.50 15.99
C ALA A 375 8.51 18.60 17.02
N LEU A 376 7.94 18.52 18.23
CA LEU A 376 8.21 19.48 19.30
C LEU A 376 9.66 19.43 19.78
N VAL A 377 10.22 18.23 19.98
CA VAL A 377 11.63 18.07 20.37
C VAL A 377 12.55 18.60 19.27
N GLN A 378 12.29 18.24 18.01
CA GLN A 378 13.10 18.73 16.90
C GLN A 378 12.98 20.24 16.72
N ALA A 379 11.77 20.81 16.83
CA ALA A 379 11.55 22.26 16.79
C ALA A 379 12.29 22.97 17.92
N TRP A 380 12.32 22.40 19.11
CA TRP A 380 13.07 22.92 20.25
C TRP A 380 14.58 22.94 19.99
N GLU A 381 15.16 21.86 19.46
CA GLU A 381 16.58 21.82 19.08
C GLU A 381 16.91 22.80 17.95
N MET A 382 16.07 22.86 16.92
CA MET A 382 16.23 23.81 15.81
C MET A 382 16.11 25.26 16.28
N ARG A 383 15.25 25.53 17.27
CA ARG A 383 15.08 26.86 17.86
C ARG A 383 16.35 27.32 18.58
N LYS A 384 17.00 26.45 19.37
CA LYS A 384 18.26 26.77 20.05
C LYS A 384 19.34 27.23 19.07
N LEU A 385 19.36 26.62 17.88
CA LEU A 385 20.37 26.83 16.84
C LEU A 385 19.97 27.85 15.77
N GLY A 386 18.82 28.54 15.91
CA GLY A 386 18.34 29.54 14.95
C GLY A 386 17.77 28.99 13.63
N PHE A 387 17.58 27.67 13.52
CA PHE A 387 17.02 27.01 12.34
C PHE A 387 15.49 27.02 12.31
N LEU A 388 14.80 27.08 13.46
CA LEU A 388 13.34 27.07 13.49
C LEU A 388 12.76 28.22 12.67
N ARG A 389 13.20 29.46 12.94
CA ARG A 389 12.81 30.64 12.16
C ARG A 389 13.19 30.52 10.68
N TYR A 390 14.38 29.99 10.41
CA TYR A 390 14.91 29.84 9.05
C TYR A 390 14.00 28.95 8.19
N TYR A 391 13.59 27.79 8.70
CA TYR A 391 12.73 26.88 7.94
C TYR A 391 11.26 27.33 7.96
N LEU A 392 10.74 27.82 9.09
CA LEU A 392 9.34 28.25 9.18
C LEU A 392 8.96 29.28 8.11
N ILE A 393 9.81 30.28 7.88
CA ILE A 393 9.56 31.32 6.85
C ILE A 393 9.53 30.73 5.44
N ARG A 394 10.28 29.65 5.18
CA ARG A 394 10.33 28.98 3.86
C ARG A 394 9.19 28.00 3.63
N TYR A 395 8.62 27.46 4.71
CA TYR A 395 7.51 26.52 4.65
C TYR A 395 6.15 27.21 4.69
N LEU A 396 6.08 28.42 5.28
CA LEU A 396 4.84 29.20 5.35
C LEU A 396 4.13 29.40 3.99
N PRO A 397 4.83 29.62 2.87
CA PRO A 397 4.19 29.71 1.55
C PRO A 397 3.52 28.41 1.07
N LEU A 398 3.87 27.23 1.61
CA LEU A 398 3.21 25.98 1.24
C LEU A 398 1.74 25.94 1.66
N VAL A 399 1.37 26.63 2.74
CA VAL A 399 -0.01 26.66 3.26
C VAL A 399 -0.99 27.23 2.22
N PRO A 400 -0.83 28.47 1.71
CA PRO A 400 -1.73 28.99 0.69
C PRO A 400 -1.68 28.19 -0.62
N ILE A 401 -0.52 27.60 -0.98
CA ILE A 401 -0.42 26.73 -2.15
C ILE A 401 -1.32 25.49 -1.99
N LEU A 402 -1.24 24.79 -0.85
CA LEU A 402 -2.07 23.62 -0.57
C LEU A 402 -3.57 23.98 -0.52
N ILE A 403 -3.91 25.14 0.05
CA ILE A 403 -5.29 25.65 0.05
C ILE A 403 -5.78 25.83 -1.39
N ILE A 404 -5.03 26.53 -2.24
CA ILE A 404 -5.40 26.75 -3.64
C ILE A 404 -5.60 25.42 -4.37
N LEU A 405 -4.66 24.47 -4.19
CA LEU A 405 -4.74 23.15 -4.81
C LEU A 405 -5.94 22.33 -4.33
N ALA A 406 -6.32 22.45 -3.05
CA ALA A 406 -7.49 21.77 -2.49
C ALA A 406 -8.83 22.26 -3.04
N PHE A 407 -8.89 23.48 -3.60
CA PHE A 407 -10.12 24.08 -4.13
C PHE A 407 -10.22 23.98 -5.67
N ILE A 408 -9.34 23.23 -6.33
CA ILE A 408 -9.43 23.01 -7.79
C ILE A 408 -10.60 22.06 -8.08
N PRO A 409 -11.63 22.47 -8.85
CA PRO A 409 -12.78 21.62 -9.15
C PRO A 409 -12.40 20.35 -9.91
N GLY A 410 -12.99 19.21 -9.53
CA GLY A 410 -12.75 17.91 -10.16
C GLY A 410 -11.42 17.23 -9.79
N TYR A 411 -10.63 17.85 -8.89
CA TYR A 411 -9.40 17.30 -8.36
C TYR A 411 -9.48 17.16 -6.84
N THR A 412 -8.80 16.15 -6.31
CA THR A 412 -8.64 15.91 -4.88
C THR A 412 -7.19 16.15 -4.49
N LEU A 413 -6.97 16.91 -3.41
CA LEU A 413 -5.63 17.05 -2.82
C LEU A 413 -5.25 15.75 -2.14
N ARG A 414 -4.22 15.08 -2.64
CA ARG A 414 -3.69 13.83 -2.08
C ARG A 414 -2.19 13.94 -1.85
N VAL A 415 -1.83 14.21 -0.60
CA VAL A 415 -0.41 14.33 -0.24
C VAL A 415 0.15 12.95 0.06
N HIS A 416 0.76 12.35 -0.95
CA HIS A 416 1.46 11.08 -0.85
C HIS A 416 2.59 11.13 0.19
N HIS A 417 2.88 10.01 0.85
CA HIS A 417 3.91 9.92 1.89
C HIS A 417 5.32 10.29 1.40
N TYR A 418 5.62 10.08 0.12
CA TYR A 418 6.89 10.52 -0.45
C TYR A 418 7.02 12.05 -0.45
N LEU A 419 5.94 12.80 -0.68
CA LEU A 419 5.92 14.27 -0.59
C LEU A 419 6.10 14.72 0.86
N LEU A 420 5.43 14.05 1.81
CA LEU A 420 5.61 14.29 3.24
C LEU A 420 7.07 14.07 3.66
N ALA A 421 7.70 13.01 3.15
CA ALA A 421 9.11 12.74 3.40
C ALA A 421 10.03 13.85 2.85
N LEU A 422 9.80 14.32 1.62
CA LEU A 422 10.56 15.42 1.05
C LEU A 422 10.38 16.74 1.83
N ILE A 423 9.18 17.00 2.33
CA ILE A 423 8.90 18.14 3.22
C ILE A 423 9.60 17.97 4.57
N ALA A 424 9.69 16.75 5.11
CA ALA A 424 10.29 16.48 6.41
C ALA A 424 11.83 16.49 6.41
N ILE A 425 12.49 16.02 5.34
CA ILE A 425 13.95 15.87 5.28
C ILE A 425 14.72 17.15 5.65
N PRO A 426 14.38 18.37 5.16
CA PRO A 426 15.14 19.58 5.50
C PRO A 426 15.04 19.98 6.98
N VAL A 427 13.93 19.68 7.65
CA VAL A 427 13.76 19.97 9.09
C VAL A 427 14.39 18.88 9.99
N LEU A 428 14.95 17.83 9.39
CA LEU A 428 15.70 16.74 10.04
C LEU A 428 17.21 16.84 9.73
N SER A 429 17.74 18.06 9.68
CA SER A 429 19.11 18.37 9.21
C SER A 429 20.14 18.62 10.33
N LEU A 430 19.76 18.42 11.59
CA LEU A 430 20.65 18.64 12.74
C LEU A 430 21.54 17.42 12.98
N PRO A 431 22.79 17.59 13.45
CA PRO A 431 23.67 16.48 13.84
C PRO A 431 23.26 15.88 15.21
N ASN A 432 22.01 15.41 15.31
CA ASN A 432 21.45 14.74 16.48
C ASN A 432 20.82 13.39 16.10
N ARG A 433 20.54 12.55 17.09
CA ARG A 433 20.05 11.17 16.85
C ARG A 433 18.64 11.13 16.26
N ILE A 434 17.81 12.10 16.62
CA ILE A 434 16.46 12.26 16.08
C ILE A 434 16.54 12.45 14.57
N SER A 435 17.33 13.42 14.12
CA SER A 435 17.59 13.68 12.71
C SER A 435 18.22 12.47 12.03
N LEU A 436 19.20 11.80 12.67
CA LEU A 436 19.87 10.62 12.11
C LEU A 436 18.88 9.47 11.81
N PHE A 437 17.99 9.16 12.75
CA PHE A 437 16.97 8.13 12.60
C PHE A 437 15.89 8.56 11.60
N PHE A 438 15.26 9.72 11.83
CA PHE A 438 14.09 10.12 11.07
C PHE A 438 14.42 10.55 9.64
N GLN A 439 15.60 11.12 9.35
CA GLN A 439 15.97 11.39 7.96
C GLN A 439 16.08 10.07 7.18
N ALA A 440 16.60 9.01 7.80
CA ALA A 440 16.78 7.70 7.18
C ALA A 440 15.44 7.00 6.97
N PHE A 441 14.54 7.10 7.95
CA PHE A 441 13.14 6.69 7.82
C PHE A 441 12.41 7.44 6.69
N MET A 442 12.55 8.76 6.61
CA MET A 442 11.95 9.56 5.54
C MET A 442 12.57 9.24 4.17
N LEU A 443 13.86 8.90 4.09
CA LEU A 443 14.44 8.39 2.85
C LEU A 443 13.79 7.07 2.42
N GLY A 444 13.56 6.15 3.36
CA GLY A 444 12.81 4.92 3.09
C GLY A 444 11.39 5.21 2.57
N LEU A 445 10.62 6.06 3.25
CA LEU A 445 9.27 6.45 2.79
C LEU A 445 9.26 7.15 1.43
N PHE A 446 10.26 8.00 1.17
CA PHE A 446 10.42 8.63 -0.14
C PHE A 446 10.64 7.59 -1.22
N LEU A 447 11.58 6.66 -0.99
CA LEU A 447 11.90 5.59 -1.94
C LEU A 447 10.72 4.63 -2.14
N ASP A 448 9.99 4.30 -1.07
CA ASP A 448 8.82 3.43 -1.11
C ASP A 448 7.74 4.01 -2.02
N GLY A 449 7.32 5.27 -1.77
CA GLY A 449 6.28 5.91 -2.56
C GLY A 449 6.65 6.03 -4.04
N VAL A 450 7.86 6.52 -4.36
CA VAL A 450 8.28 6.69 -5.77
C VAL A 450 8.63 5.37 -6.46
N GLY A 451 9.08 4.37 -5.71
CA GLY A 451 9.38 3.03 -6.22
C GLY A 451 8.10 2.32 -6.65
N ARG A 452 7.11 2.29 -5.76
CA ARG A 452 5.84 1.59 -5.94
C ARG A 452 4.93 2.31 -6.93
N TRP A 453 4.61 3.58 -6.67
CA TRP A 453 3.57 4.34 -7.40
C TRP A 453 4.14 5.36 -8.39
N GLY A 454 5.46 5.49 -8.47
CA GLY A 454 6.08 6.54 -9.27
C GLY A 454 5.87 7.92 -8.65
N TRP A 455 5.98 8.96 -9.47
CA TRP A 455 5.91 10.35 -9.06
C TRP A 455 4.46 10.86 -9.07
N ALA A 456 3.59 10.22 -8.27
CA ALA A 456 2.17 10.54 -8.20
C ALA A 456 1.90 12.01 -7.84
N GLY A 457 0.90 12.62 -8.48
CA GLY A 457 0.62 14.05 -8.30
C GLY A 457 0.29 14.44 -6.85
N ILE A 458 0.48 15.73 -6.53
CA ILE A 458 -0.04 16.31 -5.27
C ILE A 458 -1.56 16.49 -5.31
N ILE A 459 -2.11 16.63 -6.52
CA ILE A 459 -3.54 16.58 -6.81
C ILE A 459 -3.76 15.46 -7.83
N GLU A 460 -4.89 14.77 -7.69
CA GLU A 460 -5.31 13.72 -8.62
C GLU A 460 -6.75 13.98 -9.04
N GLN A 461 -7.14 13.50 -10.23
CA GLN A 461 -8.52 13.63 -10.68
C GLN A 461 -9.42 12.83 -9.75
N THR A 462 -10.52 13.41 -9.27
CA THR A 462 -11.42 12.70 -8.35
C THR A 462 -11.97 11.42 -8.99
N ALA A 463 -12.24 11.44 -10.30
CA ALA A 463 -12.69 10.27 -11.03
C ALA A 463 -11.63 9.14 -11.09
N SER A 464 -10.33 9.46 -11.19
CA SER A 464 -9.28 8.43 -11.21
C SER A 464 -9.04 7.78 -9.85
N LEU A 465 -9.50 8.41 -8.76
CA LEU A 465 -9.37 7.91 -7.39
C LEU A 465 -10.47 6.90 -7.02
N LEU A 466 -11.57 6.85 -7.78
CA LEU A 466 -12.67 5.92 -7.53
C LEU A 466 -12.19 4.46 -7.68
N GLY A 467 -11.35 4.20 -8.68
CA GLY A 467 -10.94 2.83 -9.02
C GLY A 467 -12.17 2.00 -9.40
N ASP A 468 -12.39 0.91 -8.65
CA ASP A 468 -13.54 0.01 -8.79
C ASP A 468 -14.69 0.33 -7.81
N ALA A 469 -14.67 1.49 -7.13
CA ALA A 469 -15.75 1.94 -6.25
C ALA A 469 -16.96 2.48 -7.04
N ASN A 470 -18.13 2.47 -6.39
CA ASN A 470 -19.32 3.14 -6.92
C ASN A 470 -19.08 4.64 -7.09
N ALA A 471 -19.48 5.18 -8.24
CA ALA A 471 -19.30 6.58 -8.60
C ALA A 471 -20.35 7.52 -7.97
N GLY A 472 -21.38 6.97 -7.31
CA GLY A 472 -22.51 7.73 -6.76
C GLY A 472 -23.50 8.17 -7.84
N THR A 473 -23.57 7.40 -8.93
CA THR A 473 -24.49 7.59 -10.04
C THR A 473 -25.90 7.09 -9.71
N LEU A 474 -26.84 7.37 -10.59
CA LEU A 474 -28.24 6.96 -10.41
C LEU A 474 -28.35 5.42 -10.45
N VAL A 475 -29.05 4.86 -9.46
CA VAL A 475 -29.35 3.42 -9.38
C VAL A 475 -30.87 3.18 -9.46
N PRO A 476 -31.34 2.11 -10.12
CA PRO A 476 -32.74 1.71 -10.10
C PRO A 476 -33.16 1.26 -8.69
N ILE A 477 -34.44 1.44 -8.35
CA ILE A 477 -35.02 1.01 -7.07
C ILE A 477 -36.04 -0.09 -7.35
N PHE A 478 -36.01 -1.15 -6.55
CA PHE A 478 -36.99 -2.23 -6.59
C PHE A 478 -38.26 -1.84 -5.81
N PHE A 479 -39.44 -2.17 -6.34
CA PHE A 479 -40.71 -1.84 -5.70
C PHE A 479 -41.28 -2.99 -4.85
N ALA A 480 -41.50 -2.69 -3.57
CA ALA A 480 -41.98 -3.65 -2.57
C ALA A 480 -43.44 -4.08 -2.74
N ASN A 481 -44.30 -3.18 -3.22
CA ASN A 481 -45.74 -3.39 -3.23
C ASN A 481 -46.25 -4.10 -4.50
N THR A 482 -45.38 -4.34 -5.47
CA THR A 482 -45.75 -4.85 -6.80
C THR A 482 -45.00 -6.12 -7.21
N THR A 483 -44.16 -6.62 -6.31
CA THR A 483 -43.39 -7.85 -6.47
C THR A 483 -44.21 -9.04 -5.98
N SER A 484 -44.66 -9.89 -6.90
CA SER A 484 -45.20 -11.21 -6.55
C SER A 484 -44.06 -12.22 -6.38
N SER A 485 -44.36 -13.50 -6.11
CA SER A 485 -43.34 -14.56 -6.08
C SER A 485 -42.50 -14.63 -7.37
N ASP A 486 -43.08 -14.21 -8.49
CA ASP A 486 -42.55 -14.44 -9.84
C ASP A 486 -42.47 -13.17 -10.70
N LEU A 487 -42.94 -12.01 -10.22
CA LEU A 487 -42.83 -10.75 -10.95
C LEU A 487 -41.96 -9.77 -10.14
N LEU A 488 -40.88 -9.28 -10.74
CA LEU A 488 -40.01 -8.25 -10.19
C LEU A 488 -40.24 -6.93 -10.90
N GLN A 489 -40.50 -5.84 -10.17
CA GLN A 489 -40.70 -4.51 -10.74
C GLN A 489 -39.74 -3.50 -10.13
N PHE A 490 -39.26 -2.56 -10.94
CA PHE A 490 -38.28 -1.55 -10.58
C PHE A 490 -38.52 -0.22 -11.30
N SER A 491 -37.76 0.82 -10.91
CA SER A 491 -37.91 2.20 -11.39
C SER A 491 -37.90 2.35 -12.92
N PRO A 492 -38.96 2.89 -13.55
CA PRO A 492 -39.06 3.03 -15.01
C PRO A 492 -38.06 4.05 -15.60
N ILE A 493 -37.62 3.79 -16.84
CA ILE A 493 -36.66 4.65 -17.58
C ILE A 493 -37.32 5.91 -18.14
N ALA A 494 -38.63 5.90 -18.42
CA ALA A 494 -39.33 6.95 -19.16
C ALA A 494 -39.23 8.37 -18.54
N ASP A 495 -38.96 8.45 -17.24
CA ASP A 495 -38.83 9.72 -16.53
C ASP A 495 -37.38 10.26 -16.49
N ILE A 496 -36.40 9.41 -16.79
CA ILE A 496 -34.96 9.71 -16.65
C ILE A 496 -34.18 9.65 -17.97
N ASP A 497 -34.75 9.03 -19.01
CA ASP A 497 -34.13 8.82 -20.33
C ASP A 497 -33.61 10.13 -20.95
N LYS A 498 -34.44 11.17 -20.97
CA LYS A 498 -34.13 12.47 -21.60
C LYS A 498 -33.15 13.30 -20.79
N VAL A 499 -33.06 13.06 -19.49
CA VAL A 499 -32.21 13.85 -18.58
C VAL A 499 -30.82 13.23 -18.47
N TYR A 500 -30.73 11.91 -18.40
CA TYR A 500 -29.50 11.18 -18.13
C TYR A 500 -29.01 10.31 -19.31
N ASN A 501 -29.70 10.34 -20.45
CA ASN A 501 -29.43 9.52 -21.63
C ASN A 501 -29.41 8.01 -21.32
N VAL A 502 -30.35 7.57 -20.49
CA VAL A 502 -30.51 6.17 -20.09
C VAL A 502 -31.33 5.44 -21.14
N SER A 503 -30.87 4.27 -21.60
CA SER A 503 -31.52 3.49 -22.66
C SER A 503 -32.13 2.16 -22.20
N SER A 504 -31.55 1.55 -21.17
CA SER A 504 -31.83 0.17 -20.77
C SER A 504 -31.31 -0.11 -19.36
N TYR A 505 -31.53 -1.33 -18.86
CA TYR A 505 -30.95 -1.84 -17.61
C TYR A 505 -29.90 -2.92 -17.90
N SER A 506 -28.85 -2.91 -17.10
CA SER A 506 -27.97 -4.07 -16.85
C SER A 506 -28.45 -4.75 -15.58
N MET A 507 -28.62 -6.07 -15.62
CA MET A 507 -29.13 -6.84 -14.49
C MET A 507 -28.18 -7.96 -14.15
N LEU A 508 -27.79 -8.00 -12.89
CA LEU A 508 -27.07 -9.13 -12.31
C LEU A 508 -28.08 -10.03 -11.59
N ILE A 509 -27.92 -11.32 -11.81
CA ILE A 509 -28.62 -12.36 -11.06
C ILE A 509 -27.52 -13.28 -10.53
N ASP A 510 -27.46 -13.46 -9.21
CA ASP A 510 -26.46 -14.30 -8.55
C ASP A 510 -25.02 -13.89 -8.93
N ASP A 511 -24.72 -12.59 -8.76
CA ASP A 511 -23.42 -11.95 -9.05
C ASP A 511 -22.90 -12.07 -10.49
N ILE A 512 -23.71 -12.54 -11.45
CA ILE A 512 -23.36 -12.58 -12.86
C ILE A 512 -24.33 -11.76 -13.70
N GLN A 513 -23.82 -11.05 -14.72
CA GLN A 513 -24.69 -10.30 -15.63
C GLN A 513 -25.56 -11.28 -16.42
N TYR A 514 -26.88 -11.14 -16.30
CA TYR A 514 -27.84 -11.96 -17.04
C TYR A 514 -28.45 -11.18 -18.22
N PHE A 515 -28.68 -9.88 -18.04
CA PHE A 515 -29.14 -8.97 -19.09
C PHE A 515 -28.22 -7.75 -19.18
N SER A 516 -27.77 -7.40 -20.39
CA SER A 516 -26.96 -6.21 -20.63
C SER A 516 -27.74 -5.00 -21.16
N ASN A 517 -28.91 -5.24 -21.78
CA ASN A 517 -29.75 -4.20 -22.39
C ASN A 517 -31.24 -4.52 -22.21
N TYR A 518 -31.68 -4.71 -20.97
CA TYR A 518 -33.08 -4.98 -20.68
C TYR A 518 -33.92 -3.69 -20.85
N PRO A 519 -35.02 -3.67 -21.61
CA PRO A 519 -35.77 -2.43 -21.88
C PRO A 519 -36.94 -2.20 -20.92
N ASN A 520 -37.44 -3.25 -20.27
CA ASN A 520 -38.67 -3.20 -19.48
C ASN A 520 -38.38 -2.93 -18.00
N ASP A 521 -39.33 -2.34 -17.29
CA ASP A 521 -39.30 -2.08 -15.85
C ASP A 521 -39.88 -3.23 -15.00
N THR A 522 -40.29 -4.32 -15.66
CA THR A 522 -40.81 -5.55 -15.05
C THR A 522 -40.09 -6.77 -15.60
N LEU A 523 -39.77 -7.73 -14.74
CA LEU A 523 -39.17 -9.02 -15.08
C LEU A 523 -40.00 -10.18 -14.52
N ASP A 524 -40.40 -11.09 -15.41
CA ASP A 524 -41.04 -12.36 -15.03
C ASP A 524 -39.97 -13.43 -14.75
N LEU A 525 -39.84 -13.82 -13.49
CA LEU A 525 -38.86 -14.79 -13.00
C LEU A 525 -39.11 -16.21 -13.51
N SER A 526 -40.34 -16.55 -13.90
CA SER A 526 -40.66 -17.87 -14.45
C SER A 526 -39.89 -18.15 -15.75
N SER A 527 -39.42 -17.09 -16.43
CA SER A 527 -38.60 -17.19 -17.63
C SER A 527 -37.12 -17.51 -17.39
N LEU A 528 -36.65 -17.46 -16.14
CA LEU A 528 -35.23 -17.53 -15.78
C LEU A 528 -34.77 -18.92 -15.32
N TYR A 529 -35.69 -19.86 -15.09
CA TYR A 529 -35.39 -21.22 -14.63
C TYR A 529 -34.44 -21.27 -13.41
N LEU A 530 -34.69 -20.38 -12.43
CA LEU A 530 -33.90 -20.29 -11.20
C LEU A 530 -34.04 -21.57 -10.36
N ALA A 531 -32.96 -21.96 -9.69
CA ALA A 531 -32.95 -23.15 -8.85
C ALA A 531 -33.87 -23.01 -7.63
N GLU A 532 -34.69 -24.02 -7.35
CA GLU A 532 -35.55 -24.00 -6.16
C GLU A 532 -34.75 -24.31 -4.89
N GLY A 533 -35.19 -23.76 -3.75
CA GLY A 533 -34.61 -24.06 -2.43
C GLY A 533 -33.30 -23.34 -2.11
N VAL A 534 -32.87 -22.39 -2.94
CA VAL A 534 -31.72 -21.51 -2.68
C VAL A 534 -32.14 -20.04 -2.74
N ASN A 535 -31.36 -19.16 -2.09
CA ASN A 535 -31.57 -17.73 -2.21
C ASN A 535 -31.07 -17.24 -3.57
N HIS A 536 -31.69 -16.21 -4.15
CA HIS A 536 -31.22 -15.55 -5.37
C HIS A 536 -31.03 -14.06 -5.13
N TYR A 537 -30.02 -13.48 -5.78
CA TYR A 537 -29.63 -12.10 -5.55
C TYR A 537 -29.74 -11.27 -6.83
N PHE A 538 -30.48 -10.16 -6.76
CA PHE A 538 -30.77 -9.31 -7.91
C PHE A 538 -30.18 -7.93 -7.72
N ARG A 539 -29.45 -7.44 -8.73
CA ARG A 539 -28.90 -6.08 -8.74
C ARG A 539 -29.12 -5.45 -10.10
N LEU A 540 -29.40 -4.15 -10.11
CA LEU A 540 -29.71 -3.41 -11.33
C LEU A 540 -28.79 -2.20 -11.48
N ALA A 541 -28.39 -1.92 -12.72
CA ALA A 541 -27.78 -0.67 -13.10
C ALA A 541 -28.52 -0.12 -14.32
N TYR A 542 -28.56 1.21 -14.44
CA TYR A 542 -28.96 1.84 -15.69
C TYR A 542 -27.82 1.76 -16.71
N ILE A 543 -28.14 1.62 -18.00
CA ILE A 543 -27.19 1.80 -19.09
C ILE A 543 -27.35 3.23 -19.63
N ALA A 544 -26.28 4.01 -19.56
CA ALA A 544 -26.20 5.35 -20.12
C ALA A 544 -25.01 5.44 -21.07
N ASN A 545 -25.20 6.00 -22.26
CA ASN A 545 -24.15 6.10 -23.30
C ASN A 545 -23.46 4.75 -23.64
N GLY A 546 -24.15 3.62 -23.47
CA GLY A 546 -23.62 2.29 -23.77
C GLY A 546 -22.75 1.68 -22.67
N SER A 547 -22.68 2.29 -21.48
CA SER A 547 -22.01 1.72 -20.30
C SER A 547 -22.95 1.68 -19.11
N SER A 548 -22.74 0.73 -18.21
CA SER A 548 -23.46 0.66 -16.95
C SER A 548 -23.07 1.81 -16.02
N LEU A 549 -24.09 2.34 -15.33
CA LEU A 549 -23.94 3.15 -14.13
C LEU A 549 -23.71 2.22 -12.92
N ASP A 550 -23.76 2.75 -11.71
CA ASP A 550 -23.60 1.95 -10.50
C ASP A 550 -24.72 0.90 -10.38
N PHE A 551 -24.35 -0.26 -9.85
CA PHE A 551 -25.31 -1.29 -9.50
C PHE A 551 -25.93 -1.01 -8.13
N SER A 552 -27.24 -1.22 -8.03
CA SER A 552 -27.99 -1.19 -6.79
C SER A 552 -27.41 -2.15 -5.75
N ASP A 553 -27.79 -1.93 -4.50
CA ASP A 553 -27.68 -2.95 -3.46
C ASP A 553 -28.52 -4.19 -3.85
N PRO A 554 -28.12 -5.39 -3.39
CA PRO A 554 -28.80 -6.63 -3.74
C PRO A 554 -30.18 -6.70 -3.09
N VAL A 555 -31.15 -7.16 -3.88
CA VAL A 555 -32.44 -7.64 -3.36
C VAL A 555 -32.43 -9.16 -3.38
N THR A 556 -32.74 -9.76 -2.24
CA THR A 556 -32.72 -11.21 -2.07
C THR A 556 -34.11 -11.80 -2.28
N ARG A 557 -34.23 -12.78 -3.17
CA ARG A 557 -35.35 -13.74 -3.18
C ARG A 557 -34.94 -14.93 -2.34
N TRP A 558 -35.57 -15.11 -1.20
CA TRP A 558 -35.29 -16.22 -0.29
C TRP A 558 -35.70 -17.55 -0.91
N SER A 559 -35.11 -18.64 -0.40
CA SER A 559 -35.42 -20.02 -0.81
C SER A 559 -36.90 -20.41 -0.69
N ASN A 560 -37.67 -19.71 0.16
CA ASN A 560 -39.11 -19.89 0.32
C ASN A 560 -39.97 -19.08 -0.69
N GLY A 561 -39.34 -18.36 -1.63
CA GLY A 561 -39.99 -17.51 -2.63
C GLY A 561 -40.41 -16.13 -2.13
N SER A 562 -40.15 -15.80 -0.86
CA SER A 562 -40.35 -14.45 -0.31
C SER A 562 -39.20 -13.52 -0.67
N TRP A 563 -39.44 -12.21 -0.61
CA TRP A 563 -38.44 -11.19 -0.89
C TRP A 563 -37.90 -10.58 0.41
N GLY A 564 -36.61 -10.26 0.42
CA GLY A 564 -35.98 -9.46 1.46
C GLY A 564 -36.36 -7.98 1.36
N ASP A 565 -36.02 -7.22 2.40
CA ASP A 565 -36.32 -5.79 2.46
C ASP A 565 -35.68 -5.05 1.27
N TYR A 566 -36.49 -4.25 0.59
CA TYR A 566 -36.04 -3.37 -0.48
C TYR A 566 -35.29 -2.21 0.18
N GLY A 567 -33.96 -2.18 0.03
CA GLY A 567 -33.16 -1.07 0.50
C GLY A 567 -33.72 0.24 -0.06
N PHE A 568 -34.25 1.10 0.80
CA PHE A 568 -34.50 2.49 0.45
C PHE A 568 -33.12 3.14 0.30
N GLY A 569 -32.74 3.44 -0.94
CA GLY A 569 -31.45 4.03 -1.31
C GLY A 569 -31.14 5.35 -0.64
#